data_AF-A0AAU7X2M8-F1
#
_entry.id   AF-A0AAU7X2M8-F1
#
_cell.length_a   1.000
_cell.length_b   1.000
_cell.length_c   1.000
_cell.angle_alpha   90.00
_cell.angle_beta   90.00
_cell.angle_gamma   90.00
#
_symmetry.space_group_name_H-M   'P 1'
#
loop_
_entity.id
_entity.type
_entity.pdbx_description
1 polymer ?
#
loop_
_entity_poly.entity_id
_entity_poly.type
_entity_poly.pdbx_seq_one_letter_code
_entity_poly.pdbx_strand_id
1 'polypeptide(L)'
;MKRIPIVCYCILLLAPFAQPELTVAADQPSDFTRPPFQVARPSINNKIHPDRAMPADLSTFADEAWILPIRSSHLSPGQITPRALNMPGLRPFFLIGEDPQSLAWLRQRAAELQEMGAAGLAVEVADTEALGRIRAAAPGITILPVNGNDIATRLQIEHYPVLITATSLEQ
;
A
#
# COMPACT_ATOMS: atom_id res chain seq x y z
N MET A 1 31.25 40.42 -3.59
CA MET A 1 32.14 40.09 -4.73
C MET A 1 33.48 39.57 -4.24
N LYS A 2 33.76 38.26 -4.37
CA LYS A 2 35.09 37.61 -4.56
C LYS A 2 34.86 36.09 -4.44
N ARG A 3 34.67 35.38 -5.55
CA ARG A 3 35.64 34.74 -6.46
C ARG A 3 36.25 33.44 -5.89
N ILE A 4 35.87 32.36 -6.57
CA ILE A 4 36.14 30.92 -6.47
C ILE A 4 37.64 30.62 -6.73
N PRO A 5 38.19 29.46 -6.30
CA PRO A 5 38.41 28.34 -7.24
C PRO A 5 38.14 26.96 -6.58
N ILE A 6 37.26 26.10 -7.13
CA ILE A 6 37.57 24.96 -8.01
C ILE A 6 38.94 24.34 -7.71
N VAL A 7 38.92 23.26 -6.93
CA VAL A 7 39.98 22.25 -6.90
C VAL A 7 39.35 20.94 -7.36
N CYS A 8 39.74 20.54 -8.57
CA CYS A 8 39.57 19.20 -9.11
C CYS A 8 40.25 18.20 -8.18
N TYR A 9 39.54 17.14 -7.80
CA TYR A 9 40.17 15.89 -7.45
C TYR A 9 39.42 14.74 -8.11
N CYS A 10 39.84 14.42 -9.32
CA CYS A 10 39.53 13.16 -9.98
C CYS A 10 40.22 12.04 -9.19
N ILE A 11 39.46 11.27 -8.40
CA ILE A 11 39.93 9.97 -7.92
C ILE A 11 39.25 8.91 -8.77
N LEU A 12 40.08 8.29 -9.59
CA LEU A 12 39.80 7.11 -10.40
C LEU A 12 39.33 5.94 -9.51
N LEU A 13 38.16 5.41 -9.89
CA LEU A 13 37.83 4.00 -10.04
C LEU A 13 38.77 2.98 -9.35
N LEU A 14 38.25 2.18 -8.42
CA LEU A 14 38.52 0.74 -8.38
C LEU A 14 37.42 0.04 -7.55
N ALA A 15 36.48 -0.59 -8.26
CA ALA A 15 35.52 -1.52 -7.68
C ALA A 15 36.17 -2.90 -7.51
N PRO A 16 36.02 -3.58 -6.36
CA PRO A 16 36.14 -5.04 -6.33
C PRO A 16 34.78 -5.64 -6.67
N PHE A 17 34.56 -5.88 -7.96
CA PHE A 17 33.55 -6.85 -8.42
C PHE A 17 34.15 -8.24 -8.20
N ALA A 18 33.71 -8.94 -7.15
CA ALA A 18 34.27 -10.25 -6.83
C ALA A 18 33.20 -11.18 -6.27
N GLN A 19 32.30 -11.70 -7.12
CA GLN A 19 31.66 -13.02 -6.95
C GLN A 19 31.26 -13.55 -8.34
N PRO A 20 31.84 -14.69 -8.77
CA PRO A 20 30.98 -15.84 -9.03
C PRO A 20 31.68 -17.15 -8.68
N GLU A 21 31.18 -17.86 -7.68
CA GLU A 21 31.43 -19.31 -7.56
C GLU A 21 30.06 -19.99 -7.66
N LEU A 22 29.78 -20.46 -8.87
CA LEU A 22 28.72 -21.41 -9.16
C LEU A 22 29.03 -22.70 -8.37
N THR A 23 28.26 -23.00 -7.34
CA THR A 23 28.11 -24.38 -6.88
C THR A 23 26.75 -24.88 -7.32
N VAL A 24 26.75 -25.47 -8.51
CA VAL A 24 25.72 -26.41 -8.98
C VAL A 24 26.03 -27.76 -8.36
N ALA A 25 25.16 -28.28 -7.51
CA ALA A 25 25.00 -29.72 -7.29
C ALA A 25 23.77 -30.04 -6.44
N ALA A 26 23.12 -31.16 -6.78
CA ALA A 26 22.01 -31.86 -6.14
C ALA A 26 20.63 -31.23 -6.41
N ASP A 27 19.88 -31.65 -7.44
CA ASP A 27 19.30 -32.98 -7.64
C ASP A 27 18.66 -33.56 -6.37
N GLN A 28 17.35 -33.36 -6.26
CA GLN A 28 16.49 -34.34 -5.60
C GLN A 28 15.04 -34.24 -6.12
N PRO A 29 14.50 -35.31 -6.73
CA PRO A 29 13.11 -35.39 -7.13
C PRO A 29 12.28 -35.94 -5.96
N SER A 30 11.53 -35.06 -5.29
CA SER A 30 10.61 -35.47 -4.24
C SER A 30 9.17 -35.36 -4.72
N ASP A 31 8.78 -36.41 -5.42
CA ASP A 31 7.57 -37.19 -5.18
C ASP A 31 6.25 -36.42 -4.94
N PHE A 32 5.47 -36.36 -6.01
CA PHE A 32 4.05 -36.04 -5.98
C PHE A 32 3.26 -37.21 -5.37
N THR A 33 3.24 -37.32 -4.05
CA THR A 33 2.22 -38.13 -3.37
C THR A 33 1.17 -37.21 -2.75
N ARG A 34 0.08 -36.98 -3.50
CA ARG A 34 -1.22 -36.58 -2.94
C ARG A 34 -1.87 -37.80 -2.27
N PRO A 35 -2.37 -37.66 -1.04
CA PRO A 35 -3.58 -38.37 -0.65
C PRO A 35 -4.79 -37.42 -0.57
N PRO A 36 -6.00 -37.95 -0.75
CA PRO A 36 -7.17 -37.20 -1.16
C PRO A 36 -7.77 -36.39 -0.01
N PHE A 37 -8.39 -35.27 -0.38
CA PHE A 37 -9.33 -34.52 0.46
C PHE A 37 -10.32 -35.47 1.11
N GLN A 38 -10.17 -35.68 2.42
CA GLN A 38 -11.11 -36.43 3.22
C GLN A 38 -12.19 -35.46 3.71
N VAL A 39 -13.30 -35.43 2.97
CA VAL A 39 -14.50 -34.69 3.35
C VAL A 39 -15.11 -35.39 4.56
N ALA A 40 -14.81 -34.90 5.76
CA ALA A 40 -15.56 -35.26 6.95
C ALA A 40 -16.96 -34.61 6.86
N ARG A 41 -17.95 -35.38 6.37
CA ARG A 41 -19.38 -35.07 6.56
C ARG A 41 -19.83 -35.68 7.89
N PRO A 42 -20.27 -34.90 8.88
CA PRO A 42 -21.18 -35.39 9.90
C PRO A 42 -22.59 -35.38 9.31
N SER A 43 -23.21 -36.56 9.23
CA SER A 43 -24.61 -36.72 8.79
C SER A 43 -25.56 -36.26 9.90
N ILE A 44 -26.29 -35.18 9.61
CA ILE A 44 -27.70 -34.87 9.91
C ILE A 44 -28.28 -35.32 11.27
N ASN A 45 -28.74 -34.33 12.04
CA ASN A 45 -30.06 -34.43 12.65
C ASN A 45 -30.82 -33.09 12.60
N ASN A 46 -32.09 -33.20 12.20
CA ASN A 46 -33.09 -32.19 11.90
C ASN A 46 -33.21 -31.04 12.91
N LYS A 47 -33.41 -29.80 12.44
CA LYS A 47 -34.69 -29.05 12.52
C LYS A 47 -34.60 -27.56 12.07
N ILE A 48 -35.43 -27.24 11.07
CA ILE A 48 -36.19 -25.98 10.86
C ILE A 48 -35.48 -24.77 10.19
N HIS A 49 -36.16 -24.30 9.13
CA HIS A 49 -36.18 -22.99 8.44
C HIS A 49 -35.28 -22.76 7.20
N PRO A 50 -35.89 -22.58 5.99
CA PRO A 50 -35.24 -21.86 4.90
C PRO A 50 -35.42 -20.35 5.13
N ASP A 51 -34.51 -19.53 4.61
CA ASP A 51 -34.53 -18.06 4.70
C ASP A 51 -33.89 -17.45 5.96
N ARG A 52 -32.56 -17.32 5.91
CA ARG A 52 -31.88 -16.11 6.41
C ARG A 52 -30.55 -15.98 5.68
N ALA A 53 -30.43 -14.88 4.94
CA ALA A 53 -29.19 -14.39 4.35
C ALA A 53 -28.03 -14.56 5.34
N MET A 54 -26.93 -15.17 4.89
CA MET A 54 -25.66 -15.01 5.59
C MET A 54 -25.39 -13.52 5.71
N PRO A 55 -25.22 -12.97 6.93
CA PRO A 55 -24.48 -11.73 7.07
C PRO A 55 -23.10 -12.02 6.49
N ALA A 56 -22.69 -11.26 5.48
CA ALA A 56 -21.28 -11.17 5.14
C ALA A 56 -20.58 -10.67 6.41
N ASP A 57 -19.98 -11.61 7.11
CA ASP A 57 -19.35 -11.40 8.39
C ASP A 57 -18.20 -10.41 8.19
N LEU A 58 -18.34 -9.22 8.76
CA LEU A 58 -17.39 -8.11 8.68
C LEU A 58 -16.03 -8.45 9.34
N SER A 59 -15.81 -9.67 9.85
CA SER A 59 -14.55 -10.10 10.45
C SER A 59 -13.43 -10.39 9.44
N THR A 60 -13.70 -10.35 8.13
CA THR A 60 -12.61 -10.46 7.12
C THR A 60 -11.68 -9.24 7.13
N PHE A 61 -12.12 -8.11 7.68
CA PHE A 61 -11.26 -6.94 7.93
C PHE A 61 -10.51 -6.99 9.27
N ALA A 62 -10.77 -7.97 10.13
CA ALA A 62 -10.11 -8.06 11.44
C ALA A 62 -8.74 -8.78 11.37
N ASP A 63 -8.51 -9.59 10.33
CA ASP A 63 -7.26 -10.31 10.12
C ASP A 63 -6.33 -9.57 9.12
N GLU A 64 -6.33 -8.23 9.17
CA GLU A 64 -5.39 -7.38 8.40
C GLU A 64 -3.93 -7.53 8.93
N ALA A 65 -3.73 -8.20 10.07
CA ALA A 65 -2.44 -8.46 10.70
C ALA A 65 -1.48 -9.30 9.83
N TRP A 66 -1.98 -10.02 8.82
CA TRP A 66 -1.14 -10.80 7.91
C TRP A 66 -0.58 -9.98 6.73
N ILE A 67 -1.09 -8.77 6.48
CA ILE A 67 -0.72 -7.91 5.34
C ILE A 67 0.16 -6.73 5.79
N LEU A 68 0.29 -6.53 7.09
CA LEU A 68 1.12 -5.50 7.72
C LEU A 68 2.47 -6.11 8.19
N PRO A 69 3.57 -5.34 8.25
CA PRO A 69 3.66 -3.92 7.91
C PRO A 69 3.75 -3.70 6.40
N ILE A 70 3.00 -2.70 5.90
CA ILE A 70 3.18 -2.22 4.55
C ILE A 70 4.19 -1.07 4.60
N ARG A 71 5.30 -1.27 3.88
CA ARG A 71 6.31 -0.25 3.62
C ARG A 71 6.39 -0.01 2.13
N SER A 72 6.20 1.24 1.72
CA SER A 72 6.35 1.62 0.32
C SER A 72 7.73 2.25 0.12
N SER A 73 8.71 1.44 -0.29
CA SER A 73 10.12 1.87 -0.46
C SER A 73 10.32 3.01 -1.46
N HIS A 74 9.34 3.26 -2.33
CA HIS A 74 9.37 4.37 -3.30
C HIS A 74 8.61 5.62 -2.85
N LEU A 75 7.97 5.59 -1.68
CA LEU A 75 7.18 6.70 -1.15
C LEU A 75 7.76 7.18 0.18
N SER A 76 7.88 8.49 0.35
CA SER A 76 8.36 9.11 1.58
C SER A 76 7.51 10.32 1.95
N PRO A 77 7.27 10.60 3.24
CA PRO A 77 6.48 11.76 3.63
C PRO A 77 7.18 13.05 3.14
N GLY A 78 6.45 13.93 2.46
CA GLY A 78 7.06 15.11 1.82
C GLY A 78 6.06 16.03 1.11
N GLN A 79 6.56 17.16 0.61
CA GLN A 79 5.77 18.06 -0.23
C GLN A 79 5.77 17.58 -1.67
N ILE A 80 4.66 17.81 -2.36
CA ILE A 80 4.46 17.38 -3.74
C ILE A 80 4.30 18.61 -4.62
N THR A 81 4.96 18.58 -5.78
CA THR A 81 4.74 19.59 -6.81
C THR A 81 3.47 19.23 -7.58
N PRO A 82 2.43 20.09 -7.58
CA PRO A 82 1.19 19.81 -8.29
C PRO A 82 1.45 19.55 -9.78
N ARG A 83 0.79 18.53 -10.33
CA ARG A 83 0.94 18.12 -11.73
C ARG A 83 -0.43 17.86 -12.35
N ALA A 84 -0.63 18.35 -13.58
CA ALA A 84 -1.80 17.97 -14.36
C ALA A 84 -1.69 16.50 -14.81
N LEU A 85 -2.76 15.74 -14.60
CA LEU A 85 -2.92 14.38 -15.09
C LEU A 85 -4.02 14.36 -16.16
N ASN A 86 -4.02 13.32 -17.00
CA ASN A 86 -5.10 13.10 -17.95
C ASN A 86 -5.50 11.62 -17.91
N MET A 87 -6.37 11.30 -16.97
CA MET A 87 -6.87 9.95 -16.70
C MET A 87 -8.41 9.96 -16.63
N PRO A 88 -9.10 10.17 -17.76
CA PRO A 88 -10.56 10.21 -17.79
C PRO A 88 -11.14 8.87 -17.30
N GLY A 89 -12.16 8.94 -16.44
CA GLY A 89 -12.79 7.77 -15.83
C GLY A 89 -12.08 7.23 -14.58
N LEU A 90 -10.98 7.85 -14.15
CA LEU A 90 -10.34 7.54 -12.87
C LEU A 90 -11.22 8.05 -11.72
N ARG A 91 -11.55 7.17 -10.78
CA ARG A 91 -12.14 7.60 -9.50
C ARG A 91 -11.07 8.30 -8.68
N PRO A 92 -11.35 9.48 -8.09
CA PRO A 92 -10.41 10.15 -7.21
C PRO A 92 -9.95 9.22 -6.09
N PHE A 93 -8.67 9.24 -5.78
CA PHE A 93 -8.12 8.51 -4.64
C PHE A 93 -6.93 9.26 -4.07
N PHE A 94 -6.59 8.97 -2.81
CA PHE A 94 -5.46 9.60 -2.14
C PHE A 94 -4.56 8.57 -1.49
N LEU A 95 -3.27 8.88 -1.42
CA LEU A 95 -2.27 8.08 -0.71
C LEU A 95 -1.94 8.75 0.62
N ILE A 96 -1.93 7.96 1.68
CA ILE A 96 -1.74 8.45 3.05
C ILE A 96 -0.87 7.48 3.86
N GLY A 97 -0.06 8.00 4.77
CA GLY A 97 0.67 7.20 5.76
C GLY A 97 0.15 7.43 7.17
N GLU A 98 0.77 6.75 8.15
CA GLU A 98 0.44 6.92 9.56
C GLU A 98 1.07 8.14 10.24
N ASP A 99 1.97 8.85 9.55
CA ASP A 99 2.69 9.99 10.11
C ASP A 99 1.76 11.18 10.47
N PRO A 100 2.16 12.01 11.44
CA PRO A 100 1.34 13.13 11.91
C PRO A 100 0.97 14.14 10.81
N GLN A 101 1.87 14.38 9.85
CA GLN A 101 1.63 15.29 8.73
C GLN A 101 0.50 14.76 7.83
N SER A 102 0.56 13.46 7.47
CA SER A 102 -0.51 12.77 6.76
C SER A 102 -1.84 12.86 7.50
N LEU A 103 -1.86 12.52 8.79
CA LEU A 103 -3.10 12.58 9.58
C LEU A 103 -3.70 14.00 9.67
N ALA A 104 -2.85 15.02 9.79
CA ALA A 104 -3.30 16.42 9.80
C ALA A 104 -3.91 16.81 8.45
N TRP A 105 -3.25 16.44 7.34
CA TRP A 105 -3.74 16.65 5.99
C TRP A 105 -5.10 15.99 5.76
N LEU A 106 -5.24 14.72 6.16
CA LEU A 106 -6.49 13.96 6.01
C LEU A 106 -7.63 14.62 6.77
N ARG A 107 -7.40 15.10 8.00
CA ARG A 107 -8.43 15.80 8.79
C ARG A 107 -8.87 17.12 8.17
N GLN A 108 -7.92 17.87 7.60
CA GLN A 108 -8.22 19.15 6.95
C GLN A 108 -9.04 18.95 5.66
N ARG A 109 -8.76 17.88 4.92
CA ARG A 109 -9.39 17.60 3.61
C ARG A 109 -10.51 16.56 3.67
N ALA A 110 -10.83 15.99 4.83
CA ALA A 110 -11.81 14.90 4.96
C ALA A 110 -13.17 15.23 4.33
N ALA A 111 -13.68 16.45 4.53
CA ALA A 111 -14.95 16.86 3.92
C ALA A 111 -14.87 16.88 2.38
N GLU A 112 -13.82 17.51 1.83
CA GLU A 112 -13.59 17.61 0.38
C GLU A 112 -13.43 16.21 -0.26
N LEU A 113 -12.60 15.35 0.35
CA LEU A 113 -12.36 13.99 -0.10
C LEU A 113 -13.64 13.13 -0.07
N GLN A 114 -14.48 13.32 0.95
CA GLN A 114 -15.76 12.64 1.06
C GLN A 114 -16.76 13.12 0.01
N GLU A 115 -16.88 14.43 -0.22
CA GLU A 115 -17.75 14.99 -1.26
C GLU A 115 -17.34 14.53 -2.67
N MET A 116 -16.04 14.41 -2.93
CA MET A 116 -15.51 13.85 -4.18
C MET A 116 -15.69 12.33 -4.31
N GLY A 117 -16.09 11.63 -3.24
CA GLY A 117 -16.13 10.18 -3.21
C GLY A 117 -14.76 9.53 -3.39
N ALA A 118 -13.71 10.19 -2.89
CA ALA A 118 -12.34 9.74 -3.06
C ALA A 118 -12.05 8.48 -2.21
N ALA A 119 -11.33 7.51 -2.78
CA ALA A 119 -10.89 6.32 -2.04
C ALA A 119 -9.56 6.58 -1.31
N GLY A 120 -9.45 6.17 -0.05
CA GLY A 120 -8.22 6.29 0.72
C GLY A 120 -7.35 5.04 0.61
N LEU A 121 -6.07 5.24 0.29
CA LEU A 121 -5.07 4.18 0.21
C LEU A 121 -3.97 4.45 1.23
N ALA A 122 -3.91 3.61 2.26
CA ALA A 122 -2.88 3.69 3.28
C ALA A 122 -1.63 2.93 2.80
N VAL A 123 -0.58 3.69 2.44
CA VAL A 123 0.64 3.17 1.79
C VAL A 123 1.78 2.88 2.77
N GLU A 124 1.68 3.44 3.97
CA GLU A 124 2.67 3.31 5.04
C GLU A 124 1.93 3.14 6.36
N VAL A 125 1.87 1.90 6.83
CA VAL A 125 1.16 1.51 8.06
C VAL A 125 1.97 0.42 8.76
N ALA A 126 2.36 0.68 10.01
CA ALA A 126 3.09 -0.28 10.83
C ALA A 126 2.17 -1.41 11.31
N ASP A 127 1.00 -1.05 11.88
CA ASP A 127 0.14 -1.98 12.61
C ASP A 127 -1.35 -1.66 12.42
N THR A 128 -2.22 -2.60 12.81
CA THR A 128 -3.69 -2.44 12.73
C THR A 128 -4.17 -1.25 13.57
N GLU A 129 -3.51 -0.92 14.68
CA GLU A 129 -3.79 0.29 15.46
C GLU A 129 -3.52 1.57 14.68
N ALA A 130 -2.42 1.62 13.91
CA ALA A 130 -2.10 2.76 13.07
C ALA A 130 -3.15 2.96 11.97
N LEU A 131 -3.60 1.87 11.34
CA LEU A 131 -4.71 1.89 10.38
C LEU A 131 -6.00 2.39 11.02
N GLY A 132 -6.30 1.94 12.25
CA GLY A 132 -7.43 2.41 13.04
C GLY A 132 -7.39 3.91 13.27
N ARG A 133 -6.21 4.48 13.59
CA ARG A 133 -6.02 5.93 13.74
C ARG A 133 -6.28 6.70 12.45
N ILE A 134 -5.83 6.19 11.31
CA ILE A 134 -6.07 6.78 9.99
C ILE A 134 -7.57 6.77 9.68
N ARG A 135 -8.25 5.62 9.87
CA ARG A 135 -9.70 5.50 9.67
C ARG A 135 -10.50 6.42 10.60
N ALA A 136 -10.07 6.57 11.85
CA ALA A 136 -10.69 7.48 12.81
C ALA A 136 -10.53 8.97 12.43
N ALA A 137 -9.50 9.33 11.64
CA ALA A 137 -9.31 10.69 11.16
C ALA A 137 -10.31 11.09 10.06
N ALA A 138 -10.90 10.12 9.35
CA ALA A 138 -11.91 10.35 8.32
C ALA A 138 -12.94 9.19 8.27
N PRO A 139 -13.91 9.13 9.21
CA PRO A 139 -14.84 8.00 9.34
C PRO A 139 -15.83 7.88 8.17
N GLY A 140 -15.98 8.91 7.34
CA GLY A 140 -16.84 8.90 6.16
C GLY A 140 -16.18 8.38 4.88
N ILE A 141 -14.90 8.00 4.94
CA ILE A 141 -14.10 7.61 3.79
C ILE A 141 -13.61 6.18 3.96
N THR A 142 -13.72 5.38 2.90
CA THR A 142 -13.15 4.02 2.90
C THR A 142 -11.64 4.11 2.73
N ILE A 143 -10.89 3.63 3.72
CA ILE A 143 -9.42 3.61 3.72
C ILE A 143 -8.92 2.16 3.79
N LEU A 144 -8.16 1.77 2.76
CA LEU A 144 -7.63 0.42 2.59
C LEU A 144 -6.10 0.41 2.69
N PRO A 145 -5.50 -0.53 3.43
CA PRO A 145 -4.06 -0.72 3.43
C PRO A 145 -3.63 -1.35 2.09
N VAL A 146 -2.71 -0.69 1.37
CA VAL A 146 -2.20 -1.18 0.08
C VAL A 146 -0.71 -0.89 -0.09
N ASN A 147 0.02 -1.74 -0.79
CA ASN A 147 1.39 -1.42 -1.18
C ASN A 147 1.38 -0.33 -2.26
N GLY A 148 1.95 0.82 -1.95
CA GLY A 148 1.95 1.98 -2.83
C GLY A 148 3.02 1.95 -3.92
N ASN A 149 3.95 0.98 -3.94
CA ASN A 149 5.09 0.98 -4.86
C ASN A 149 4.68 0.96 -6.34
N ASP A 150 3.67 0.16 -6.70
CA ASP A 150 3.16 0.11 -8.07
C ASP A 150 2.56 1.45 -8.51
N ILE A 151 1.81 2.10 -7.61
CA ILE A 151 1.18 3.39 -7.87
C ILE A 151 2.25 4.48 -7.97
N ALA A 152 3.20 4.50 -7.03
CA ALA A 152 4.34 5.39 -7.00
C ALA A 152 5.15 5.32 -8.29
N THR A 153 5.45 4.11 -8.76
CA THR A 153 6.21 3.91 -10.00
C THR A 153 5.43 4.36 -11.22
N ARG A 154 4.14 3.99 -11.32
CA ARG A 154 3.32 4.31 -12.50
C ARG A 154 2.98 5.78 -12.63
N LEU A 155 2.71 6.44 -11.50
CA LEU A 155 2.37 7.86 -11.45
C LEU A 155 3.59 8.76 -11.21
N GLN A 156 4.78 8.16 -11.07
CA GLN A 156 6.03 8.84 -10.73
C GLN A 156 5.88 9.74 -9.50
N ILE A 157 5.26 9.20 -8.46
CA ILE A 157 5.03 9.86 -7.17
C ILE A 157 6.10 9.36 -6.22
N GLU A 158 6.80 10.30 -5.59
CA GLU A 158 7.84 9.99 -4.59
C GLU A 158 7.38 10.34 -3.17
N HIS A 159 6.34 11.18 -3.05
CA HIS A 159 5.89 11.69 -1.76
C HIS A 159 4.41 11.49 -1.50
N TYR A 160 4.07 11.46 -0.22
CA TYR A 160 2.71 11.48 0.31
C TYR A 160 2.65 12.45 1.51
N PRO A 161 1.49 12.94 1.95
CA PRO A 161 0.13 12.70 1.44
C PRO A 161 -0.13 13.29 0.05
N VAL A 162 -1.00 12.65 -0.75
CA VAL A 162 -1.34 13.12 -2.10
C VAL A 162 -2.77 12.77 -2.48
N LEU A 163 -3.46 13.70 -3.13
CA LEU A 163 -4.72 13.49 -3.85
C LEU A 163 -4.46 13.33 -5.34
N ILE A 164 -5.00 12.25 -5.91
CA ILE A 164 -4.96 11.95 -7.34
C ILE A 164 -6.40 12.01 -7.87
N THR A 165 -6.64 12.87 -8.85
CA THR A 165 -7.90 12.99 -9.58
C THR A 165 -7.69 12.63 -11.05
N ALA A 166 -8.78 12.59 -11.83
CA ALA A 166 -8.71 12.37 -13.27
C ALA A 166 -7.90 13.45 -14.01
N THR A 167 -7.77 14.65 -13.43
CA THR A 167 -7.22 15.85 -14.07
C THR A 167 -5.96 16.38 -13.38
N SER A 168 -5.72 16.03 -12.12
CA SER A 168 -4.64 16.61 -11.33
C SER A 168 -4.11 15.66 -10.27
N LEU A 169 -2.89 15.95 -9.84
CA LEU A 169 -2.23 15.38 -8.70
C LEU A 169 -1.76 16.54 -7.82
N GLU A 170 -2.21 16.59 -6.57
CA GLU A 170 -1.99 17.70 -5.66
C GLU A 170 -2.07 17.28 -4.18
N GLN A 171 -1.71 18.19 -3.27
CA GLN A 171 -1.78 17.99 -1.82
C GLN A 171 -2.71 19.04 -1.22
#